data_AF-A0A7N8XEL4-F1
#
_entry.id   AF-A0A7N8XEL4-F1
#
_cell.length_a   1.000
_cell.length_b   1.000
_cell.length_c   1.000
_cell.angle_alpha   90.00
_cell.angle_beta   90.00
_cell.angle_gamma   90.00
#
_symmetry.space_group_name_H-M   'P 1'
#
loop_
_entity.id
_entity.type
_entity.pdbx_description
1 polymer ?
#
loop_
_entity_poly.entity_id
_entity_poly.type
_entity_poly.pdbx_seq_one_letter_code
_entity_poly.pdbx_strand_id
1 'polypeptide(L)'
;MFLLQMCRMCSLHAGLSVEAQPRSFRVLAVQLTVILLLLTEARPGQSQGPGPAQTVTALVGEDVVLPCHLEPAADAVSSTVEWGRLDLEPRFVHVWHEGQNLLVNQNPVYTGRTSVSPEKLRTGDLSLQLSAVTHSDNGRYRCLFPSQRKTTTVQLVVGSVSSPVITKISRNSRGAVELDCESKGWYPEPELLWLDSEGNLLSAGPMETLRGPDDLYTVSSRLTVEKRHGNSFTCRVQKTHINQTRLTHIQLSAELFADASCSSASVGLIVVSLLGLVCAAAFVVWKRRQNQNRETKLQHQSAKTEQLLAENKENREQVINALMEQENQLQNLNHQLKHEMTEMEKICGNIEEKVQSVGKETDSDRVKRYLELKGIMLETKHQLKLRKAKHQQLVYETETLVTKTQTVIQGIKVGKKETKNNKEETSEDVKETEEPC
;
A
#
# COMPACT_ATOMS: atom_id res chain seq x y z
N MET A 1 23.25 -39.65 -69.22
CA MET A 1 22.26 -40.53 -69.88
C MET A 1 21.85 -39.84 -71.17
N PHE A 2 21.95 -40.52 -72.31
CA PHE A 2 21.98 -40.01 -73.70
C PHE A 2 23.35 -39.53 -74.22
N LEU A 3 24.15 -40.50 -74.68
CA LEU A 3 24.84 -40.52 -75.98
C LEU A 3 25.80 -41.71 -76.00
N LEU A 4 25.27 -42.92 -76.20
CA LEU A 4 26.05 -44.13 -76.49
C LEU A 4 25.13 -45.18 -77.11
N GLN A 5 24.67 -44.90 -78.33
CA GLN A 5 24.15 -45.94 -79.21
C GLN A 5 24.13 -45.37 -80.62
N MET A 6 25.02 -45.88 -81.46
CA MET A 6 24.80 -46.24 -82.87
C MET A 6 26.17 -46.45 -83.51
N CYS A 7 26.71 -47.64 -83.27
CA CYS A 7 27.74 -48.21 -84.12
C CYS A 7 27.30 -49.64 -84.41
N ARG A 8 26.71 -49.88 -85.59
CA ARG A 8 26.86 -51.11 -86.38
C ARG A 8 26.09 -51.04 -87.71
N MET A 9 26.85 -51.43 -88.74
CA MET A 9 26.41 -52.13 -89.95
C MET A 9 25.62 -51.34 -91.01
N CYS A 10 26.34 -50.87 -92.01
CA CYS A 10 26.00 -51.14 -93.40
C CYS A 10 27.29 -51.45 -94.16
N SER A 11 27.47 -52.73 -94.49
CA SER A 11 28.35 -53.18 -95.57
C SER A 11 27.41 -53.54 -96.72
N LEU A 12 27.55 -52.90 -97.89
CA LEU A 12 27.51 -53.59 -99.18
C LEU A 12 27.95 -52.65 -100.33
N HIS A 13 28.52 -53.30 -101.33
CA HIS A 13 29.38 -52.83 -102.41
C HIS A 13 28.82 -51.79 -103.41
N ALA A 14 29.76 -50.98 -103.92
CA ALA A 14 29.97 -50.54 -105.31
C ALA A 14 28.82 -49.83 -106.05
N GLY A 15 28.97 -48.69 -106.69
CA GLY A 15 30.13 -47.90 -107.09
C GLY A 15 29.69 -47.09 -108.31
N LEU A 16 30.01 -45.80 -108.37
CA LEU A 16 30.26 -45.13 -109.64
C LEU A 16 31.09 -43.87 -109.35
N SER A 17 32.21 -43.82 -110.07
CA SER A 17 33.28 -42.83 -109.99
C SER A 17 32.80 -41.43 -110.38
N VAL A 18 33.09 -40.44 -109.52
CA VAL A 18 33.35 -39.06 -109.97
C VAL A 18 34.64 -38.63 -109.29
N GLU A 19 35.69 -38.60 -110.10
CA GLU A 19 37.05 -38.24 -109.73
C GLU A 19 37.11 -36.73 -109.47
N ALA A 20 36.87 -36.33 -108.22
CA ALA A 20 37.02 -34.95 -107.76
C ALA A 20 38.33 -34.79 -106.98
N GLN A 21 39.23 -34.04 -107.58
CA GLN A 21 40.61 -33.76 -107.21
C GLN A 21 40.78 -33.36 -105.71
N PRO A 22 41.58 -34.08 -104.90
CA PRO A 22 41.61 -33.96 -103.43
C PRO A 22 42.38 -32.73 -102.90
N ARG A 23 42.87 -31.84 -103.78
CA ARG A 23 43.63 -30.65 -103.38
C ARG A 23 42.74 -29.42 -103.13
N SER A 24 41.59 -29.31 -103.79
CA SER A 24 40.71 -28.13 -103.66
C SER A 24 39.94 -28.10 -102.33
N PHE A 25 39.48 -29.26 -101.85
CA PHE A 25 38.73 -29.38 -100.59
C PHE A 25 39.54 -28.99 -99.36
N ARG A 26 40.85 -29.29 -99.34
CA ARG A 26 41.73 -28.92 -98.23
C ARG A 26 41.94 -27.41 -98.16
N VAL A 27 42.05 -26.73 -99.30
CA VAL A 27 42.21 -25.27 -99.34
C VAL A 27 40.93 -24.56 -98.89
N LEU A 28 39.76 -25.02 -99.35
CA LEU A 28 38.46 -24.48 -98.94
C LEU A 28 38.18 -24.70 -97.45
N ALA A 29 38.52 -25.88 -96.91
CA ALA A 29 38.39 -26.15 -95.49
C ALA A 29 39.33 -25.26 -94.66
N VAL A 30 40.59 -25.08 -95.09
CA VAL A 30 41.55 -24.20 -94.41
C VAL A 30 41.08 -22.74 -94.47
N GLN A 31 40.61 -22.27 -95.62
CA GLN A 31 40.05 -20.92 -95.78
C GLN A 31 38.83 -20.69 -94.87
N LEU A 32 37.89 -21.64 -94.80
CA LEU A 32 36.75 -21.56 -93.87
C LEU A 32 37.19 -21.57 -92.40
N THR A 33 38.18 -22.39 -92.03
CA THR A 33 38.68 -22.41 -90.65
C THR A 33 39.41 -21.12 -90.28
N VAL A 34 40.15 -20.52 -91.22
CA VAL A 34 40.82 -19.23 -91.02
C VAL A 34 39.79 -18.10 -90.91
N ILE A 35 38.73 -18.11 -91.72
CA ILE A 35 37.63 -17.14 -91.61
C ILE A 35 36.87 -17.31 -90.29
N LEU A 36 36.60 -18.55 -89.83
CA LEU A 36 36.02 -18.78 -88.51
C LEU A 36 36.94 -18.30 -87.38
N LEU A 37 38.25 -18.54 -87.48
CA LEU A 37 39.25 -18.06 -86.51
C LEU A 37 39.35 -16.52 -86.49
N LEU A 38 39.25 -15.87 -87.65
CA LEU A 38 39.22 -14.42 -87.78
C LEU A 38 37.92 -13.80 -87.24
N LEU A 39 36.78 -14.50 -87.38
CA LEU A 39 35.50 -14.08 -86.81
C LEU A 39 35.46 -14.27 -85.28
N THR A 40 36.24 -15.20 -84.71
CA THR A 40 36.39 -15.34 -83.25
C THR A 40 37.37 -14.33 -82.63
N GLU A 41 38.23 -13.69 -83.44
CA GLU A 41 39.14 -12.60 -83.04
C GLU A 41 38.51 -11.20 -83.19
N ALA A 42 37.21 -11.11 -83.49
CA ALA A 42 36.45 -9.89 -83.22
C ALA A 42 36.32 -9.74 -81.70
N ARG A 43 37.38 -9.23 -81.07
CA ARG A 43 37.35 -8.81 -79.67
C ARG A 43 36.12 -7.93 -79.51
N PRO A 44 35.11 -8.30 -78.69
CA PRO A 44 34.12 -7.34 -78.27
C PRO A 44 34.93 -6.19 -77.67
N GLY A 45 34.80 -4.99 -78.24
CA GLY A 45 35.44 -3.79 -77.71
C GLY A 45 35.18 -3.80 -76.21
N GLN A 46 36.25 -3.89 -75.44
CA GLN A 46 36.19 -3.95 -73.99
C GLN A 46 35.56 -2.61 -73.58
N SER A 47 34.24 -2.60 -73.38
CA SER A 47 33.60 -1.50 -72.69
C SER A 47 34.30 -1.50 -71.35
N GLN A 48 35.13 -0.48 -71.09
CA GLN A 48 35.58 -0.20 -69.75
C GLN A 48 34.34 -0.27 -68.88
N GLY A 49 34.30 -1.29 -68.01
CA GLY A 49 33.25 -1.37 -67.01
C GLY A 49 33.22 -0.03 -66.28
N PRO A 50 32.03 0.47 -65.88
CA PRO A 50 31.93 1.75 -65.20
C PRO A 50 32.92 1.73 -64.05
N GLY A 51 33.87 2.66 -64.03
CA GLY A 51 34.70 2.90 -62.85
C GLY A 51 33.81 3.10 -61.63
N PRO A 52 34.34 2.89 -60.40
CA PRO A 52 33.54 3.01 -59.18
C PRO A 52 32.81 4.37 -59.18
N ALA A 53 31.48 4.32 -59.18
CA ALA A 53 30.64 5.51 -59.22
C ALA A 53 30.91 6.35 -57.97
N GLN A 54 31.18 7.65 -58.15
CA GLN A 54 31.30 8.57 -57.03
C GLN A 54 29.96 8.62 -56.27
N THR A 55 30.00 8.50 -54.95
CA THR A 55 28.79 8.56 -54.10
C THR A 55 28.63 9.96 -53.53
N VAL A 56 27.45 10.53 -53.66
CA VAL A 56 27.05 11.84 -53.09
C VAL A 56 25.87 11.62 -52.16
N THR A 57 25.90 12.25 -50.99
CA THR A 57 24.85 12.16 -49.98
C THR A 57 24.16 13.52 -49.81
N ALA A 58 22.86 13.51 -49.57
CA ALA A 58 22.07 14.71 -49.27
C ALA A 58 20.89 14.34 -48.37
N LEU A 59 20.36 15.29 -47.59
CA LEU A 59 19.12 15.09 -46.84
C LEU A 59 17.90 15.52 -47.66
N VAL A 60 16.74 14.91 -47.41
CA VAL A 60 15.49 15.32 -48.03
C VAL A 60 15.26 16.82 -47.86
N GLY A 61 14.92 17.49 -48.96
CA GLY A 61 14.68 18.93 -49.02
C GLY A 61 15.94 19.78 -49.28
N GLU A 62 17.14 19.20 -49.21
CA GLU A 62 18.38 19.91 -49.56
C GLU A 62 18.59 19.99 -51.07
N ASP A 63 19.46 20.93 -51.48
CA ASP A 63 19.98 21.00 -52.84
C ASP A 63 21.31 20.24 -52.91
N VAL A 64 21.54 19.53 -54.01
CA VAL A 64 22.75 18.73 -54.22
C VAL A 64 23.41 19.03 -55.55
N VAL A 65 24.73 18.88 -55.62
CA VAL A 65 25.50 18.94 -56.86
C VAL A 65 26.04 17.56 -57.17
N LEU A 66 25.66 17.02 -58.32
CA LEU A 66 26.20 15.77 -58.86
C LEU A 66 27.43 16.10 -59.73
N PRO A 67 28.65 15.72 -59.31
CA PRO A 67 29.87 16.13 -59.98
C PRO A 67 30.06 15.41 -61.32
N CYS A 68 30.52 16.15 -62.32
CA CYS A 68 31.00 15.59 -63.58
C CYS A 68 31.99 16.56 -64.24
N HIS A 69 33.19 16.09 -64.55
CA HIS A 69 34.26 16.92 -65.11
C HIS A 69 34.88 16.28 -66.35
N LEU A 70 35.31 17.12 -67.27
CA LEU A 70 36.08 16.70 -68.45
C LEU A 70 37.57 16.68 -68.12
N GLU A 71 38.22 15.54 -68.41
CA GLU A 71 39.67 15.41 -68.33
C GLU A 71 40.24 15.01 -69.71
N PRO A 72 41.07 15.85 -70.36
CA PRO A 72 41.42 17.22 -69.96
C PRO A 72 40.23 18.18 -70.05
N ALA A 73 40.33 19.32 -69.35
CA ALA A 73 39.33 20.38 -69.36
C ALA A 73 39.13 20.95 -70.78
N ALA A 74 37.88 21.20 -71.15
CA ALA A 74 37.50 21.74 -72.44
C ALA A 74 36.22 22.57 -72.31
N ASP A 75 36.08 23.60 -73.16
CA ASP A 75 34.84 24.38 -73.24
C ASP A 75 33.69 23.53 -73.80
N ALA A 76 32.64 23.38 -72.99
CA ALA A 76 31.47 22.59 -73.31
C ALA A 76 30.19 23.44 -73.52
N VAL A 77 30.27 24.78 -73.53
CA VAL A 77 29.09 25.67 -73.59
C VAL A 77 28.26 25.45 -74.86
N SER A 78 28.91 25.34 -76.02
CA SER A 78 28.25 25.07 -77.30
C SER A 78 28.08 23.57 -77.59
N SER A 79 28.48 22.70 -76.66
CA SER A 79 28.37 21.25 -76.79
C SER A 79 27.09 20.70 -76.17
N THR A 80 26.83 19.40 -76.37
CA THR A 80 25.73 18.69 -75.70
C THR A 80 26.23 18.04 -74.41
N VAL A 81 25.46 18.19 -73.32
CA VAL A 81 25.67 17.50 -72.05
C VAL A 81 24.35 16.84 -71.66
N GLU A 82 24.41 15.54 -71.36
CA GLU A 82 23.22 14.76 -70.98
C GLU A 82 23.40 14.20 -69.57
N TRP A 83 22.46 14.54 -68.69
CA TRP A 83 22.26 13.84 -67.43
C TRP A 83 21.04 12.94 -67.56
N GLY A 84 21.20 11.66 -67.23
CA GLY A 84 20.10 10.70 -67.30
C GLY A 84 20.17 9.61 -66.25
N ARG A 85 19.04 8.95 -66.05
CA ARG A 85 18.83 7.81 -65.17
C ARG A 85 18.30 6.65 -65.98
N LEU A 86 18.99 5.51 -65.92
CA LEU A 86 18.64 4.33 -66.72
C LEU A 86 17.39 3.60 -66.21
N ASP A 87 16.99 3.87 -64.98
CA ASP A 87 15.83 3.30 -64.31
C ASP A 87 14.53 4.12 -64.52
N LEU A 88 14.59 5.22 -65.27
CA LEU A 88 13.45 6.10 -65.55
C LEU A 88 13.08 6.11 -67.04
N GLU A 89 11.79 6.31 -67.31
CA GLU A 89 11.25 6.58 -68.63
C GLU A 89 10.31 7.81 -68.54
N PRO A 90 10.59 8.94 -69.22
CA PRO A 90 11.82 9.23 -69.97
C PRO A 90 13.08 9.23 -69.09
N ARG A 91 14.21 8.83 -69.66
CA ARG A 91 15.49 8.72 -68.92
C ARG A 91 16.20 10.05 -68.62
N PHE A 92 15.84 11.13 -69.30
CA PHE A 92 16.60 12.38 -69.24
C PHE A 92 16.24 13.18 -67.99
N VAL A 93 17.23 13.40 -67.14
CA VAL A 93 17.12 14.25 -65.95
C VAL A 93 17.34 15.71 -66.34
N HIS A 94 18.36 15.97 -67.17
CA HIS A 94 18.67 17.30 -67.68
C HIS A 94 19.45 17.18 -68.99
N VAL A 95 19.16 18.05 -69.96
CA VAL A 95 19.91 18.10 -71.22
C VAL A 95 20.28 19.56 -71.51
N TRP A 96 21.57 19.79 -71.71
CA TRP A 96 22.11 21.04 -72.24
C TRP A 96 22.53 20.82 -73.68
N HIS A 97 22.12 21.70 -74.58
CA HIS A 97 22.43 21.58 -76.00
C HIS A 97 22.63 22.96 -76.62
N GLU A 98 23.77 23.18 -77.26
CA GLU A 98 24.08 24.39 -78.03
C GLU A 98 23.78 25.71 -77.29
N GLY A 99 24.15 25.79 -76.01
CA GLY A 99 24.02 27.02 -75.22
C GLY A 99 22.69 27.18 -74.47
N GLN A 100 21.80 26.19 -74.52
CA GLN A 100 20.47 26.26 -73.89
C GLN A 100 20.02 24.93 -73.27
N ASN A 101 19.10 25.02 -72.31
CA ASN A 101 18.43 23.86 -71.74
C ASN A 101 17.43 23.27 -72.75
N LEU A 102 17.54 21.98 -73.03
CA LEU A 102 16.57 21.26 -73.84
C LEU A 102 15.60 20.51 -72.92
N LEU A 103 14.35 20.97 -72.91
CA LEU A 103 13.29 20.40 -72.06
C LEU A 103 12.55 19.24 -72.73
N VAL A 104 12.78 19.01 -74.03
CA VAL A 104 12.15 17.94 -74.79
C VAL A 104 12.55 16.58 -74.21
N ASN A 105 11.58 15.74 -73.88
CA ASN A 105 11.76 14.44 -73.22
C ASN A 105 12.47 14.48 -71.86
N GLN A 106 12.56 15.65 -71.22
CA GLN A 106 12.95 15.71 -69.80
C GLN A 106 11.91 14.97 -68.97
N ASN A 107 12.37 14.16 -68.02
CA ASN A 107 11.49 13.48 -67.09
C ASN A 107 10.74 14.52 -66.24
N PRO A 108 9.39 14.50 -66.19
CA PRO A 108 8.60 15.51 -65.51
C PRO A 108 8.91 15.71 -64.02
N VAL A 109 9.43 14.68 -63.34
CA VAL A 109 9.78 14.74 -61.91
C VAL A 109 10.98 15.68 -61.63
N TYR A 110 11.76 16.01 -62.67
CA TYR A 110 12.94 16.87 -62.58
C TYR A 110 12.75 18.27 -63.18
N THR A 111 11.59 18.54 -63.78
CA THR A 111 11.29 19.83 -64.39
C THR A 111 11.35 20.95 -63.35
N GLY A 112 12.11 22.00 -63.65
CA GLY A 112 12.29 23.15 -62.75
C GLY A 112 13.18 22.90 -61.54
N ARG A 113 13.72 21.69 -61.37
CA ARG A 113 14.58 21.31 -60.23
C ARG A 113 16.05 21.13 -60.61
N THR A 114 16.38 21.23 -61.90
CA THR A 114 17.72 20.89 -62.42
C THR A 114 18.35 22.01 -63.22
N SER A 115 19.66 22.20 -63.07
CA SER A 115 20.43 23.16 -63.86
C SER A 115 21.90 22.76 -63.97
N VAL A 116 22.54 23.15 -65.08
CA VAL A 116 23.99 23.21 -65.23
C VAL A 116 24.42 24.68 -65.28
N SER A 117 25.65 24.98 -64.85
CA SER A 117 26.16 26.36 -64.86
C SER A 117 26.89 26.67 -66.17
N PRO A 118 26.40 27.60 -67.01
CA PRO A 118 27.07 27.93 -68.29
C PRO A 118 28.49 28.45 -68.11
N GLU A 119 28.78 29.14 -67.00
CA GLU A 119 30.12 29.63 -66.68
C GLU A 119 31.09 28.47 -66.39
N LYS A 120 30.64 27.46 -65.65
CA LYS A 120 31.44 26.26 -65.31
C LYS A 120 31.65 25.32 -66.50
N LEU A 121 30.70 25.29 -67.43
CA LEU A 121 30.85 24.56 -68.69
C LEU A 121 32.05 25.05 -69.51
N ARG A 122 32.41 26.34 -69.44
CA ARG A 122 33.60 26.89 -70.13
C ARG A 122 34.91 26.25 -69.70
N THR A 123 34.96 25.79 -68.44
CA THR A 123 36.13 25.14 -67.85
C THR A 123 35.99 23.61 -67.81
N GLY A 124 34.98 23.04 -68.45
CA GLY A 124 34.75 21.59 -68.52
C GLY A 124 34.10 20.97 -67.27
N ASP A 125 33.47 21.78 -66.41
CA ASP A 125 32.67 21.29 -65.28
C ASP A 125 31.20 21.18 -65.73
N LEU A 126 30.76 19.92 -65.86
CA LEU A 126 29.46 19.49 -66.36
C LEU A 126 28.49 19.12 -65.21
N SER A 127 28.81 19.52 -63.99
CA SER A 127 28.06 19.12 -62.80
C SER A 127 26.60 19.57 -62.82
N LEU A 128 25.71 18.70 -62.38
CA LEU A 128 24.28 18.96 -62.28
C LEU A 128 23.93 19.48 -60.89
N GLN A 129 23.26 20.62 -60.82
CA GLN A 129 22.55 21.04 -59.62
C GLN A 129 21.15 20.46 -59.63
N LEU A 130 20.74 19.81 -58.53
CA LEU A 130 19.41 19.26 -58.31
C LEU A 130 18.85 19.83 -57.00
N SER A 131 17.73 20.53 -57.05
CA SER A 131 17.14 21.21 -55.90
C SER A 131 16.05 20.39 -55.20
N ALA A 132 15.91 20.62 -53.89
CA ALA A 132 14.88 20.03 -53.03
C ALA A 132 14.76 18.51 -53.23
N VAL A 133 15.84 17.78 -52.98
CA VAL A 133 15.92 16.33 -53.19
C VAL A 133 14.89 15.55 -52.36
N THR A 134 14.41 14.46 -52.93
CA THR A 134 13.39 13.57 -52.36
C THR A 134 13.88 12.13 -52.38
N HIS A 135 13.23 11.22 -51.65
CA HIS A 135 13.63 9.82 -51.66
C HIS A 135 13.59 9.17 -53.06
N SER A 136 12.69 9.59 -53.95
CA SER A 136 12.64 9.10 -55.34
C SER A 136 13.85 9.53 -56.18
N ASP A 137 14.58 10.55 -55.76
CA ASP A 137 15.81 10.99 -56.42
C ASP A 137 17.00 10.07 -56.10
N ASN A 138 16.88 9.16 -55.12
CA ASN A 138 17.86 8.10 -54.89
C ASN A 138 18.09 7.31 -56.17
N GLY A 139 19.35 7.12 -56.55
CA GLY A 139 19.66 6.35 -57.73
C GLY A 139 20.98 6.69 -58.37
N ARG A 140 21.22 6.01 -59.48
CA ARG A 140 22.44 6.13 -60.26
C ARG A 140 22.21 7.06 -61.44
N TYR A 141 22.90 8.19 -61.42
CA TYR A 141 22.87 9.19 -62.47
C TYR A 141 24.05 8.99 -63.41
N ARG A 142 23.82 9.20 -64.69
CA ARG A 142 24.81 9.13 -65.76
C ARG A 142 24.97 10.50 -66.38
N CYS A 143 26.17 11.04 -66.30
CA CYS A 143 26.63 12.19 -67.07
C CYS A 143 27.25 11.68 -68.38
N LEU A 144 26.77 12.13 -69.53
CA LEU A 144 27.26 11.79 -70.85
C LEU A 144 27.65 13.08 -71.59
N PHE A 145 28.85 13.08 -72.14
CA PHE A 145 29.35 14.11 -73.05
C PHE A 145 29.56 13.49 -74.44
N PRO A 146 28.56 13.56 -75.34
CA PRO A 146 28.54 12.78 -76.58
C PRO A 146 29.69 13.09 -77.54
N SER A 147 30.11 14.36 -77.64
CA SER A 147 31.14 14.80 -78.60
C SER A 147 32.49 14.09 -78.40
N GLN A 148 32.79 13.68 -77.16
CA GLN A 148 34.00 12.91 -76.83
C GLN A 148 33.69 11.48 -76.35
N ARG A 149 32.42 11.05 -76.42
CA ARG A 149 31.94 9.76 -75.88
C ARG A 149 32.36 9.50 -74.43
N LYS A 150 32.48 10.56 -73.62
CA LYS A 150 32.85 10.48 -72.21
C LYS A 150 31.61 10.24 -71.36
N THR A 151 31.68 9.29 -70.44
CA THR A 151 30.58 8.94 -69.55
C THR A 151 31.08 8.80 -68.13
N THR A 152 30.40 9.47 -67.19
CA THR A 152 30.67 9.37 -65.75
C THR A 152 29.38 8.97 -65.04
N THR A 153 29.51 8.21 -63.95
CA THR A 153 28.38 7.73 -63.16
C THR A 153 28.50 8.24 -61.73
N VAL A 154 27.39 8.77 -61.20
CA VAL A 154 27.29 9.28 -59.82
C VAL A 154 26.14 8.56 -59.11
N GLN A 155 26.39 8.05 -57.92
CA GLN A 155 25.36 7.46 -57.05
C GLN A 155 24.88 8.54 -56.07
N LEU A 156 23.62 8.93 -56.14
CA LEU A 156 23.00 9.81 -55.14
C LEU A 156 22.32 8.95 -54.06
N VAL A 157 22.63 9.24 -52.80
CA VAL A 157 21.97 8.68 -51.62
C VAL A 157 21.27 9.82 -50.86
N VAL A 158 19.96 9.89 -50.98
CA VAL A 158 19.09 10.83 -50.26
C VAL A 158 18.66 10.22 -48.94
N GLY A 159 19.18 10.78 -47.85
CA GLY A 159 18.89 10.37 -46.49
C GLY A 159 17.74 11.15 -45.84
N SER A 160 17.16 10.56 -44.81
CA SER A 160 16.20 11.22 -43.91
C SER A 160 16.61 10.94 -42.47
N VAL A 161 16.43 11.91 -41.59
CA VAL A 161 16.84 11.85 -40.19
C VAL A 161 15.78 12.46 -39.31
N SER A 162 15.64 11.92 -38.10
CA SER A 162 14.73 12.45 -37.10
C SER A 162 15.33 12.36 -35.70
N SER A 163 14.79 13.15 -34.77
CA SER A 163 15.25 13.11 -33.38
C SER A 163 14.72 11.87 -32.66
N PRO A 164 15.55 11.16 -31.87
CA PRO A 164 15.08 10.10 -31.00
C PRO A 164 14.25 10.63 -29.84
N VAL A 165 13.35 9.81 -29.32
CA VAL A 165 12.49 10.09 -28.17
C VAL A 165 12.53 8.93 -27.18
N ILE A 166 12.46 9.26 -25.89
CA ILE A 166 12.25 8.26 -24.83
C ILE A 166 10.77 8.00 -24.72
N THR A 167 10.35 6.77 -25.06
CA THR A 167 8.93 6.40 -25.15
C THR A 167 8.40 5.80 -23.85
N LYS A 168 9.27 5.13 -23.08
CA LYS A 168 8.88 4.46 -21.83
C LYS A 168 9.97 4.59 -20.78
N ILE A 169 9.55 4.87 -19.55
CA ILE A 169 10.36 4.80 -18.34
C ILE A 169 9.59 3.94 -17.36
N SER A 170 10.12 2.78 -16.99
CA SER A 170 9.45 1.86 -16.07
C SER A 170 10.43 1.19 -15.12
N ARG A 171 9.92 0.71 -13.97
CA ARG A 171 10.71 -0.08 -13.03
C ARG A 171 10.30 -1.54 -13.15
N ASN A 172 11.26 -2.45 -13.28
CA ASN A 172 10.97 -3.88 -13.32
C ASN A 172 10.87 -4.47 -11.91
N SER A 173 10.46 -5.75 -11.83
CA SER A 173 10.27 -6.47 -10.56
C SER A 173 11.55 -6.63 -9.75
N ARG A 174 12.74 -6.47 -10.36
CA ARG A 174 14.04 -6.52 -9.70
C ARG A 174 14.54 -5.15 -9.24
N GLY A 175 13.72 -4.10 -9.39
CA GLY A 175 14.08 -2.73 -9.00
C GLY A 175 14.99 -1.99 -9.99
N ALA A 176 15.33 -2.61 -11.14
CA ALA A 176 16.06 -1.92 -12.20
C ALA A 176 15.11 -1.06 -13.04
N VAL A 177 15.63 0.05 -13.56
CA VAL A 177 14.88 0.97 -14.41
C VAL A 177 15.09 0.58 -15.87
N GLU A 178 14.01 0.49 -16.62
CA GLU A 178 13.97 0.19 -18.04
C GLU A 178 13.56 1.44 -18.83
N LEU A 179 14.39 1.80 -19.80
CA LEU A 179 14.21 2.93 -20.72
C LEU A 179 14.04 2.39 -22.13
N ASP A 180 12.97 2.79 -22.81
CA ASP A 180 12.79 2.52 -24.24
C ASP A 180 13.03 3.83 -25.01
N CYS A 181 13.93 3.77 -26.00
CA CYS A 181 14.18 4.85 -26.94
C CYS A 181 13.71 4.44 -28.33
N GLU A 182 13.08 5.36 -29.06
CA GLU A 182 12.58 5.15 -30.42
C GLU A 182 12.91 6.35 -31.32
N SER A 183 13.20 6.10 -32.59
CA SER A 183 13.31 7.15 -33.61
C SER A 183 12.74 6.67 -34.94
N LYS A 184 11.91 7.50 -35.58
CA LYS A 184 11.11 7.15 -36.77
C LYS A 184 11.48 8.01 -37.97
N GLY A 185 11.50 7.44 -39.17
CA GLY A 185 11.68 8.22 -40.40
C GLY A 185 13.12 8.33 -40.88
N TRP A 186 13.96 7.34 -40.56
CA TRP A 186 15.36 7.32 -40.98
C TRP A 186 15.53 6.66 -42.34
N TYR A 187 16.45 7.17 -43.13
CA TYR A 187 16.96 6.48 -44.31
C TYR A 187 18.40 6.92 -44.59
N PRO A 188 19.32 6.02 -44.94
CA PRO A 188 19.19 4.56 -44.85
C PRO A 188 19.11 4.07 -43.39
N GLU A 189 18.96 2.76 -43.16
CA GLU A 189 18.85 2.16 -41.82
C GLU A 189 19.95 2.67 -40.86
N PRO A 190 19.61 3.27 -39.71
CA PRO A 190 20.58 3.82 -38.77
C PRO A 190 21.01 2.81 -37.69
N GLU A 191 22.01 3.19 -36.90
CA GLU A 191 22.45 2.52 -35.68
C GLU A 191 21.88 3.27 -34.46
N LEU A 192 21.39 2.54 -33.45
CA LEU A 192 20.92 3.09 -32.18
C LEU A 192 21.82 2.60 -31.05
N LEU A 193 22.40 3.54 -30.29
CA LEU A 193 23.36 3.29 -29.23
C LEU A 193 22.97 4.04 -27.96
N TRP A 194 23.29 3.47 -26.81
CA TRP A 194 23.11 4.10 -25.50
C TRP A 194 24.45 4.52 -24.93
N LEU A 195 24.51 5.73 -24.35
CA LEU A 195 25.69 6.28 -23.72
C LEU A 195 25.40 6.68 -22.27
N ASP A 196 26.41 6.58 -21.41
CA ASP A 196 26.41 7.14 -20.06
C ASP A 196 26.62 8.67 -20.06
N SER A 197 26.79 9.27 -18.87
CA SER A 197 27.07 10.70 -18.71
C SER A 197 28.43 11.12 -19.26
N GLU A 198 29.38 10.20 -19.33
CA GLU A 198 30.75 10.43 -19.80
C GLU A 198 30.90 10.18 -21.31
N GLY A 199 29.87 9.62 -21.95
CA GLY A 199 29.84 9.30 -23.38
C GLY A 199 30.33 7.89 -23.72
N ASN A 200 30.49 6.99 -22.74
CA ASN A 200 30.85 5.59 -23.00
C ASN A 200 29.63 4.77 -23.38
N LEU A 201 29.85 3.74 -24.21
CA LEU A 201 28.80 2.83 -24.66
C LEU A 201 28.28 1.96 -23.51
N LEU A 202 26.96 1.92 -23.37
CA LEU A 202 26.26 1.05 -22.44
C LEU A 202 25.80 -0.24 -23.12
N SER A 203 25.81 -1.33 -22.35
CA SER A 203 25.25 -2.61 -22.79
C SER A 203 23.72 -2.55 -22.72
N ALA A 204 23.08 -2.45 -23.88
CA ALA A 204 21.62 -2.40 -24.02
C ALA A 204 21.07 -3.71 -24.60
N GLY A 205 19.75 -3.88 -24.56
CA GLY A 205 19.06 -4.94 -25.28
C GLY A 205 19.27 -4.85 -26.79
N PRO A 206 18.94 -5.92 -27.55
CA PRO A 206 19.03 -5.89 -29.00
C PRO A 206 18.21 -4.73 -29.55
N MET A 207 18.74 -4.07 -30.59
CA MET A 207 17.98 -3.07 -31.31
C MET A 207 16.90 -3.76 -32.15
N GLU A 208 15.74 -3.13 -32.23
CA GLU A 208 14.68 -3.51 -33.15
C GLU A 208 14.65 -2.50 -34.30
N THR A 209 14.64 -3.01 -35.53
CA THR A 209 14.48 -2.21 -36.73
C THR A 209 13.22 -2.63 -37.46
N LEU A 210 12.37 -1.66 -37.79
CA LEU A 210 11.17 -1.85 -38.60
C LEU A 210 11.24 -0.95 -39.83
N ARG A 211 10.98 -1.51 -41.01
CA ARG A 211 10.86 -0.76 -42.27
C ARG A 211 9.38 -0.48 -42.54
N GLY A 212 9.03 0.80 -42.61
CA GLY A 212 7.68 1.28 -42.87
C GLY A 212 7.27 1.13 -44.34
N PRO A 213 5.97 1.35 -44.66
CA PRO A 213 5.47 1.33 -46.03
C PRO A 213 6.01 2.48 -46.89
N ASP A 214 6.51 3.54 -46.26
CA ASP A 214 7.19 4.70 -46.85
C ASP A 214 8.68 4.46 -47.15
N ASP A 215 9.15 3.23 -46.93
CA ASP A 215 10.55 2.82 -47.04
C ASP A 215 11.48 3.38 -45.97
N LEU A 216 10.93 4.03 -44.94
CA LEU A 216 11.71 4.62 -43.86
C LEU A 216 11.85 3.66 -42.69
N TYR A 217 12.98 3.76 -42.01
CA TYR A 217 13.34 2.94 -40.86
C TYR A 217 12.88 3.59 -39.57
N THR A 218 12.27 2.77 -38.72
CA THR A 218 12.04 3.03 -37.31
C THR A 218 12.96 2.13 -36.52
N VAL A 219 13.75 2.71 -35.63
CA VAL A 219 14.65 1.98 -34.74
C VAL A 219 14.25 2.20 -33.30
N SER A 220 14.32 1.13 -32.50
CA SER A 220 14.11 1.20 -31.06
C SER A 220 15.08 0.30 -30.31
N SER A 221 15.34 0.65 -29.05
CA SER A 221 16.18 -0.16 -28.17
C SER A 221 15.81 0.07 -26.72
N ARG A 222 15.90 -1.00 -25.94
CA ARG A 222 15.68 -0.99 -24.48
C ARG A 222 17.00 -0.98 -23.72
N LEU A 223 17.15 -0.04 -22.80
CA LEU A 223 18.23 -0.01 -21.82
C LEU A 223 17.70 -0.38 -20.44
N THR A 224 18.36 -1.33 -19.76
CA THR A 224 18.08 -1.66 -18.35
C THR A 224 19.23 -1.17 -17.50
N VAL A 225 18.94 -0.28 -16.55
CA VAL A 225 19.93 0.39 -15.70
C VAL A 225 19.65 0.14 -14.23
N GLU A 226 20.71 -0.27 -13.54
CA GLU A 226 20.73 -0.40 -12.09
C GLU A 226 21.25 0.91 -11.46
N LYS A 227 20.89 1.15 -10.20
CA LYS A 227 21.23 2.36 -9.41
C LYS A 227 22.73 2.77 -9.44
N ARG A 228 23.64 1.84 -9.76
CA ARG A 228 25.09 2.07 -9.75
C ARG A 228 25.63 2.82 -10.97
N HIS A 229 24.88 2.89 -12.08
CA HIS A 229 25.39 3.32 -13.39
C HIS A 229 25.13 4.81 -13.71
N GLY A 230 25.00 5.65 -12.69
CA GLY A 230 24.68 7.07 -12.86
C GLY A 230 23.19 7.33 -13.11
N ASN A 231 22.85 8.62 -13.26
CA ASN A 231 21.46 9.07 -13.40
C ASN A 231 21.16 9.69 -14.76
N SER A 232 22.15 9.82 -15.65
CA SER A 232 22.00 10.47 -16.95
C SER A 232 22.36 9.50 -18.05
N PHE A 233 21.49 9.39 -19.06
CA PHE A 233 21.65 8.49 -20.18
C PHE A 233 21.36 9.22 -21.48
N THR A 234 22.08 8.86 -22.53
CA THR A 234 21.90 9.43 -23.86
C THR A 234 21.57 8.33 -24.85
N CYS A 235 20.44 8.47 -25.54
CA CYS A 235 20.14 7.65 -26.70
C CYS A 235 20.65 8.36 -27.95
N ARG A 236 21.58 7.73 -28.66
CA ARG A 236 22.22 8.24 -29.89
C ARG A 236 21.78 7.39 -31.07
N VAL A 237 21.16 8.03 -32.06
CA VAL A 237 20.86 7.43 -33.36
C VAL A 237 21.81 8.02 -34.40
N GLN A 238 22.51 7.19 -35.15
CA GLN A 238 23.51 7.66 -36.10
C GLN A 238 23.52 6.85 -37.40
N LYS A 239 23.97 7.48 -38.48
CA LYS A 239 24.32 6.81 -39.72
C LYS A 239 25.63 7.35 -40.26
N THR A 240 26.67 6.53 -40.14
CA THR A 240 28.05 6.85 -40.55
C THR A 240 28.17 7.15 -42.05
N HIS A 241 27.46 6.42 -42.91
CA HIS A 241 27.53 6.63 -44.37
C HIS A 241 27.08 8.03 -44.82
N ILE A 242 26.15 8.66 -44.11
CA ILE A 242 25.68 10.03 -44.40
C ILE A 242 26.21 11.06 -43.40
N ASN A 243 27.13 10.66 -42.49
CA ASN A 243 27.67 11.48 -41.40
C ASN A 243 26.60 12.20 -40.57
N GLN A 244 25.48 11.51 -40.27
CA GLN A 244 24.39 12.08 -39.48
C GLN A 244 24.29 11.43 -38.11
N THR A 245 24.08 12.26 -37.10
CA THR A 245 23.87 11.84 -35.71
C THR A 245 22.77 12.69 -35.08
N ARG A 246 21.88 12.05 -34.33
CA ARG A 246 20.83 12.67 -33.51
C ARG A 246 20.84 12.02 -32.14
N LEU A 247 20.53 12.81 -31.12
CA LEU A 247 20.64 12.38 -29.73
C LEU A 247 19.47 12.91 -28.92
N THR A 248 19.16 12.20 -27.84
CA THR A 248 18.23 12.65 -26.81
C THR A 248 18.77 12.24 -25.45
N HIS A 249 18.61 13.13 -24.48
CA HIS A 249 19.15 12.96 -23.13
C HIS A 249 18.01 12.74 -22.15
N ILE A 250 18.24 11.86 -21.18
CA ILE A 250 17.31 11.63 -20.08
C ILE A 250 18.07 11.59 -18.77
N GLN A 251 17.58 12.36 -17.79
CA GLN A 251 18.06 12.35 -16.43
C GLN A 251 16.99 11.76 -15.51
N LEU A 252 17.33 10.69 -14.80
CA LEU A 252 16.44 9.98 -13.90
C LEU A 252 16.45 10.61 -12.50
N SER A 253 15.27 10.77 -11.93
CA SER A 253 15.09 11.19 -10.54
C SER A 253 15.50 10.09 -9.56
N ALA A 254 16.11 10.46 -8.43
CA ALA A 254 16.53 9.51 -7.39
C ALA A 254 15.35 8.68 -6.81
N GLU A 255 14.13 9.22 -6.84
CA GLU A 255 12.89 8.53 -6.43
C GLU A 255 12.59 7.27 -7.26
N LEU A 256 13.01 7.24 -8.53
CA LEU A 256 12.86 6.05 -9.39
C LEU A 256 13.74 4.87 -8.94
N PHE A 257 14.74 5.12 -8.08
CA PHE A 257 15.57 4.09 -7.44
C PHE A 257 15.34 3.98 -5.93
N ALA A 258 14.43 4.79 -5.37
CA ALA A 258 13.98 4.61 -4.00
C ALA A 258 13.04 3.41 -3.99
N ASP A 259 13.45 2.34 -3.29
CA ASP A 259 12.48 1.36 -2.82
C ASP A 259 11.39 2.12 -2.08
N ALA A 260 10.13 1.76 -2.32
CA ALA A 260 9.06 2.19 -1.44
C ALA A 260 9.52 1.80 -0.04
N SER A 261 9.96 2.79 0.73
CA SER A 261 10.46 2.58 2.08
C SER A 261 9.29 1.98 2.82
N CYS A 262 9.28 0.64 2.93
CA CYS A 262 8.42 -0.11 3.81
C CYS A 262 8.86 0.33 5.18
N SER A 263 8.27 1.44 5.63
CA SER A 263 8.51 2.00 6.94
C SER A 263 8.06 0.93 7.92
N SER A 264 9.03 0.20 8.46
CA SER A 264 8.84 -0.71 9.60
C SER A 264 8.16 0.03 10.78
N ALA A 265 8.19 1.36 10.78
CA ALA A 265 7.42 2.19 11.70
C ALA A 265 5.89 2.04 11.53
N SER A 266 5.37 1.82 10.31
CA SER A 266 3.92 1.64 10.08
C SER A 266 3.40 0.34 10.71
N VAL A 267 4.18 -0.74 10.61
CA VAL A 267 3.82 -2.03 11.23
C VAL A 267 4.00 -1.97 12.75
N GLY A 268 5.07 -1.32 13.22
CA GLY A 268 5.30 -1.11 14.66
C GLY A 268 4.16 -0.34 15.34
N LEU A 269 3.65 0.73 14.72
CA LEU A 269 2.55 1.52 15.26
C LEU A 269 1.24 0.73 15.35
N ILE A 270 0.94 -0.13 14.35
CA ILE A 270 -0.25 -0.98 14.38
C ILE A 270 -0.14 -2.03 15.51
N VAL A 271 1.02 -2.67 15.67
CA VAL A 271 1.22 -3.65 16.74
C VAL A 271 1.15 -3.01 18.12
N VAL A 272 1.74 -1.82 18.30
CA VAL A 272 1.66 -1.07 19.57
C VAL A 272 0.22 -0.63 19.86
N SER A 273 -0.53 -0.19 18.84
CA SER A 273 -1.94 0.16 18.99
C SER A 273 -2.80 -1.04 19.40
N LEU A 274 -2.60 -2.20 18.75
CA LEU A 274 -3.30 -3.44 19.09
C LEU A 274 -2.94 -3.94 20.49
N LEU A 275 -1.66 -3.90 20.88
CA LEU A 275 -1.24 -4.24 22.23
C LEU A 275 -1.83 -3.29 23.28
N GLY A 276 -1.90 -1.99 22.96
CA GLY A 276 -2.55 -0.99 23.82
C GLY A 276 -4.03 -1.28 24.05
N LEU A 277 -4.77 -1.66 23.00
CA LEU A 277 -6.18 -2.04 23.08
C LEU A 277 -6.40 -3.31 23.91
N VAL A 278 -5.54 -4.32 23.74
CA VAL A 278 -5.61 -5.57 24.54
C VAL A 278 -5.34 -5.27 26.02
N CYS A 279 -4.33 -4.46 26.32
CA CYS A 279 -4.04 -4.04 27.70
C CYS A 279 -5.20 -3.25 28.33
N ALA A 280 -5.83 -2.34 27.58
CA ALA A 280 -7.00 -1.59 28.04
C ALA A 280 -8.20 -2.50 28.32
N ALA A 281 -8.48 -3.46 27.42
CA ALA A 281 -9.54 -4.44 27.62
C ALA A 281 -9.27 -5.34 28.84
N ALA A 282 -8.04 -5.80 29.03
CA ALA A 282 -7.63 -6.57 30.20
C ALA A 282 -7.79 -5.76 31.51
N PHE A 283 -7.44 -4.47 31.49
CA PHE A 283 -7.63 -3.58 32.64
C PHE A 283 -9.11 -3.37 32.97
N VAL A 284 -9.96 -3.18 31.96
CA VAL A 284 -11.43 -3.06 32.16
C VAL A 284 -12.01 -4.34 32.76
N VAL A 285 -11.60 -5.51 32.26
CA VAL A 285 -12.04 -6.82 32.78
C VAL A 285 -11.54 -7.02 34.22
N TRP A 286 -10.28 -6.69 34.50
CA TRP A 286 -9.71 -6.77 35.84
C TRP A 286 -10.43 -5.84 36.83
N LYS A 287 -10.71 -4.59 36.43
CA LYS A 287 -11.45 -3.62 37.24
C LYS A 287 -12.90 -4.04 37.46
N ARG A 288 -13.58 -4.61 36.46
CA ARG A 288 -14.94 -5.18 36.59
C ARG A 288 -14.96 -6.37 37.56
N ARG A 289 -13.99 -7.28 37.47
CA ARG A 289 -13.84 -8.39 38.43
C ARG A 289 -13.55 -7.90 39.85
N GLN A 290 -12.73 -6.87 40.00
CA GLN A 290 -12.43 -6.27 41.30
C GLN A 290 -13.69 -5.64 41.93
N ASN A 291 -14.53 -4.98 41.12
CA ASN A 291 -15.75 -4.35 41.61
C ASN A 291 -16.81 -5.38 42.03
N GLN A 292 -17.01 -6.45 41.24
CA GLN A 292 -17.92 -7.56 41.61
C GLN A 292 -17.50 -8.28 42.90
N ASN A 293 -16.19 -8.44 43.14
CA ASN A 293 -15.68 -9.00 44.40
C ASN A 293 -15.87 -8.06 45.61
N ARG A 294 -16.06 -6.76 45.38
CA ARG A 294 -16.32 -5.76 46.42
C ARG A 294 -17.79 -5.75 46.82
N GLU A 295 -18.69 -5.87 45.83
CA GLU A 295 -20.14 -5.93 46.04
C GLU A 295 -20.56 -7.20 46.80
N THR A 296 -20.02 -8.37 46.45
CA THR A 296 -20.29 -9.62 47.17
C THR A 296 -19.81 -9.59 48.63
N LYS A 297 -18.68 -8.92 48.92
CA LYS A 297 -18.20 -8.71 50.29
C LYS A 297 -19.11 -7.78 51.09
N LEU A 298 -19.59 -6.68 50.47
CA LEU A 298 -20.53 -5.77 51.13
C LEU A 298 -21.88 -6.45 51.41
N GLN A 299 -22.41 -7.24 50.49
CA GLN A 299 -23.66 -7.98 50.69
C GLN A 299 -23.52 -9.05 51.79
N HIS A 300 -22.42 -9.79 51.82
CA HIS A 300 -22.18 -10.76 52.90
C HIS A 300 -22.02 -10.09 54.27
N GLN A 301 -21.40 -8.91 54.31
CA GLN A 301 -21.24 -8.14 55.54
C GLN A 301 -22.57 -7.52 56.00
N SER A 302 -23.37 -6.99 55.08
CA SER A 302 -24.74 -6.49 55.34
C SER A 302 -25.64 -7.59 55.91
N ALA A 303 -25.67 -8.78 55.30
CA ALA A 303 -26.47 -9.90 55.79
C ALA A 303 -26.05 -10.36 57.20
N LYS A 304 -24.74 -10.37 57.49
CA LYS A 304 -24.21 -10.70 58.82
C LYS A 304 -24.57 -9.64 59.86
N THR A 305 -24.58 -8.36 59.48
CA THR A 305 -24.99 -7.26 60.37
C THR A 305 -26.50 -7.29 60.64
N GLU A 306 -27.35 -7.61 59.66
CA GLU A 306 -28.79 -7.75 59.87
C GLU A 306 -29.13 -8.95 60.78
N GLN A 307 -28.42 -10.08 60.62
CA GLN A 307 -28.61 -11.24 61.49
C GLN A 307 -28.24 -10.95 62.95
N LEU A 308 -27.11 -10.28 63.19
CA LEU A 308 -26.69 -9.84 64.54
C LEU A 308 -27.67 -8.84 65.16
N LEU A 309 -28.28 -7.97 64.35
CA LEU A 309 -29.27 -7.00 64.83
C LEU A 309 -30.59 -7.68 65.22
N ALA A 310 -31.02 -8.69 64.47
CA ALA A 310 -32.23 -9.46 64.76
C ALA A 310 -32.08 -10.28 66.06
N GLU A 311 -30.95 -10.96 66.23
CA GLU A 311 -30.63 -11.72 67.45
C GLU A 311 -30.57 -10.82 68.69
N ASN A 312 -29.94 -9.65 68.59
CA ASN A 312 -29.88 -8.70 69.70
C ASN A 312 -31.27 -8.12 70.05
N LYS A 313 -32.16 -7.95 69.07
CA LYS A 313 -33.53 -7.50 69.31
C LYS A 313 -34.34 -8.54 70.09
N GLU A 314 -34.22 -9.82 69.73
CA GLU A 314 -34.90 -10.92 70.42
C GLU A 314 -34.39 -11.05 71.87
N ASN A 315 -33.06 -11.02 72.07
CA ASN A 315 -32.46 -11.06 73.40
C ASN A 315 -32.94 -9.91 74.31
N ARG A 316 -33.09 -8.69 73.77
CA ARG A 316 -33.63 -7.55 74.55
C ARG A 316 -35.09 -7.74 74.95
N GLU A 317 -35.92 -8.30 74.07
CA GLU A 317 -37.33 -8.56 74.39
C GLU A 317 -37.49 -9.67 75.44
N GLN A 318 -36.66 -10.72 75.39
CA GLN A 318 -36.62 -11.76 76.42
C GLN A 318 -36.29 -11.19 77.81
N VAL A 319 -35.29 -10.30 77.92
CA VAL A 319 -34.91 -9.67 79.20
C VAL A 319 -36.04 -8.80 79.76
N ILE A 320 -36.74 -8.03 78.92
CA ILE A 320 -37.87 -7.20 79.37
C ILE A 320 -39.01 -8.09 79.90
N ASN A 321 -39.33 -9.18 79.20
CA ASN A 321 -40.38 -10.10 79.64
C ASN A 321 -40.04 -10.76 80.98
N ALA A 322 -38.77 -11.18 81.17
CA ALA A 322 -38.30 -11.74 82.43
C ALA A 322 -38.36 -10.73 83.59
N LEU A 323 -38.01 -9.46 83.34
CA LEU A 323 -38.11 -8.38 84.34
C LEU A 323 -39.56 -8.08 84.73
N MET A 324 -40.49 -8.06 83.77
CA MET A 324 -41.92 -7.86 84.06
C MET A 324 -42.49 -9.03 84.90
N GLU A 325 -42.07 -10.26 84.62
CA GLU A 325 -42.48 -11.42 85.42
C GLU A 325 -41.95 -11.33 86.86
N GLN A 326 -40.67 -10.97 87.05
CA GLN A 326 -40.13 -10.75 88.39
C GLN A 326 -40.83 -9.61 89.13
N GLU A 327 -41.14 -8.50 88.46
CA GLU A 327 -41.87 -7.39 89.07
C GLU A 327 -43.25 -7.83 89.57
N ASN A 328 -44.00 -8.58 88.76
CA ASN A 328 -45.34 -9.05 89.11
C ASN A 328 -45.30 -10.02 90.32
N GLN A 329 -44.32 -10.93 90.34
CA GLN A 329 -44.10 -11.82 91.49
C GLN A 329 -43.78 -11.03 92.76
N LEU A 330 -42.94 -10.00 92.67
CA LEU A 330 -42.57 -9.16 93.81
C LEU A 330 -43.75 -8.31 94.32
N GLN A 331 -44.58 -7.80 93.42
CA GLN A 331 -45.81 -7.07 93.79
C GLN A 331 -46.81 -7.97 94.51
N ASN A 332 -47.00 -9.21 94.04
CA ASN A 332 -47.89 -10.17 94.69
C ASN A 332 -47.39 -10.54 96.10
N LEU A 333 -46.09 -10.80 96.24
CA LEU A 333 -45.48 -11.08 97.54
C LEU A 333 -45.62 -9.89 98.50
N ASN A 334 -45.42 -8.65 98.01
CA ASN A 334 -45.62 -7.44 98.81
C ASN A 334 -47.08 -7.28 99.24
N HIS A 335 -48.04 -7.62 98.38
CA HIS A 335 -49.46 -7.61 98.72
C HIS A 335 -49.79 -8.61 99.85
N GLN A 336 -49.25 -9.83 99.76
CA GLN A 336 -49.37 -10.83 100.83
C GLN A 336 -48.76 -10.34 102.15
N LEU A 337 -47.56 -9.73 102.09
CA LEU A 337 -46.87 -9.22 103.27
C LEU A 337 -47.65 -8.08 103.95
N LYS A 338 -48.26 -7.18 103.17
CA LYS A 338 -49.15 -6.13 103.69
C LYS A 338 -50.38 -6.70 104.37
N HIS A 339 -50.99 -7.73 103.78
CA HIS A 339 -52.14 -8.41 104.37
C HIS A 339 -51.78 -9.04 105.73
N GLU A 340 -50.67 -9.79 105.81
CA GLU A 340 -50.19 -10.35 107.07
C GLU A 340 -49.91 -9.27 108.13
N MET A 341 -49.36 -8.13 107.70
CA MET A 341 -49.11 -6.99 108.59
C MET A 341 -50.40 -6.40 109.16
N THR A 342 -51.48 -6.28 108.35
CA THR A 342 -52.78 -5.79 108.83
C THR A 342 -53.45 -6.77 109.79
N GLU A 343 -53.31 -8.08 109.58
CA GLU A 343 -53.80 -9.09 110.52
C GLU A 343 -53.03 -9.04 111.84
N MET A 344 -51.70 -8.88 111.79
CA MET A 344 -50.85 -8.75 112.98
C MET A 344 -51.17 -7.49 113.80
N GLU A 345 -51.64 -6.41 113.16
CA GLU A 345 -52.09 -5.18 113.81
C GLU A 345 -53.40 -5.37 114.59
N LYS A 346 -54.37 -6.11 114.01
CA LYS A 346 -55.59 -6.51 114.72
C LYS A 346 -55.27 -7.34 115.95
N ILE A 347 -54.32 -8.29 115.83
CA ILE A 347 -53.88 -9.12 116.96
C ILE A 347 -53.25 -8.25 118.06
N CYS A 348 -52.37 -7.31 117.70
CA CYS A 348 -51.78 -6.40 118.68
C CYS A 348 -52.83 -5.53 119.39
N GLY A 349 -53.83 -5.01 118.65
CA GLY A 349 -54.93 -4.23 119.22
C GLY A 349 -55.77 -5.04 120.21
N ASN A 350 -56.12 -6.28 119.85
CA ASN A 350 -56.87 -7.18 120.75
C ASN A 350 -56.09 -7.53 122.03
N ILE A 351 -54.76 -7.65 121.94
CA ILE A 351 -53.91 -7.86 123.12
C ILE A 351 -53.85 -6.58 123.97
N GLU A 352 -53.79 -5.39 123.36
CA GLU A 352 -53.82 -4.09 124.06
C GLU A 352 -55.07 -3.95 124.92
N GLU A 353 -56.24 -4.24 124.35
CA GLU A 353 -57.53 -4.19 125.04
C GLU A 353 -57.58 -5.20 126.18
N LYS A 354 -57.16 -6.46 125.94
CA LYS A 354 -57.11 -7.50 126.99
C LYS A 354 -56.10 -7.18 128.11
N VAL A 355 -55.00 -6.48 127.82
CA VAL A 355 -54.04 -6.05 128.84
C VAL A 355 -54.59 -4.89 129.67
N GLN A 356 -55.40 -4.00 129.07
CA GLN A 356 -56.03 -2.87 129.76
C GLN A 356 -57.27 -3.26 130.57
N SER A 357 -58.01 -4.30 130.16
CA SER A 357 -59.18 -4.80 130.89
C SER A 357 -58.85 -5.60 132.17
N VAL A 358 -57.56 -5.75 132.51
CA VAL A 358 -57.12 -6.39 133.75
C VAL A 358 -56.95 -5.33 134.83
N GLY A 359 -58.03 -5.07 135.57
CA GLY A 359 -58.04 -4.17 136.71
C GLY A 359 -59.08 -4.57 137.76
N LYS A 360 -58.58 -4.83 138.98
CA LYS A 360 -59.24 -5.02 140.29
C LYS A 360 -59.71 -6.43 140.62
N GLU A 361 -58.87 -7.19 141.33
CA GLU A 361 -59.30 -7.96 142.50
C GLU A 361 -58.11 -8.44 143.35
N THR A 362 -58.31 -8.44 144.66
CA THR A 362 -57.34 -8.66 145.73
C THR A 362 -57.47 -10.09 146.27
N ASP A 363 -56.59 -10.99 145.81
CA ASP A 363 -56.23 -12.21 146.55
C ASP A 363 -54.81 -12.70 146.14
N SER A 364 -53.94 -12.87 147.13
CA SER A 364 -52.47 -12.75 147.02
C SER A 364 -51.80 -13.82 146.14
N ASP A 365 -52.31 -15.06 146.15
CA ASP A 365 -51.70 -16.16 145.41
C ASP A 365 -52.14 -16.25 143.93
N ARG A 366 -53.30 -15.65 143.60
CA ARG A 366 -53.77 -15.52 142.21
C ARG A 366 -52.98 -14.43 141.47
N VAL A 367 -52.64 -13.35 142.18
CA VAL A 367 -51.90 -12.20 141.65
C VAL A 367 -50.53 -12.61 141.07
N LYS A 368 -49.82 -13.57 141.67
CA LYS A 368 -48.50 -13.99 141.18
C LYS A 368 -48.56 -14.66 139.80
N ARG A 369 -49.48 -15.63 139.60
CA ARG A 369 -49.69 -16.26 138.27
C ARG A 369 -50.22 -15.27 137.23
N TYR A 370 -51.05 -14.30 137.65
CA TYR A 370 -51.52 -13.23 136.77
C TYR A 370 -50.41 -12.27 136.35
N LEU A 371 -49.48 -11.94 137.25
CA LEU A 371 -48.30 -11.14 136.93
C LEU A 371 -47.36 -11.86 135.97
N GLU A 372 -47.17 -13.18 136.12
CA GLU A 372 -46.43 -13.99 135.14
C GLU A 372 -47.10 -14.02 133.77
N LEU A 373 -48.43 -14.26 133.71
CA LEU A 373 -49.17 -14.25 132.44
C LEU A 373 -49.15 -12.87 131.78
N LYS A 374 -49.28 -11.79 132.56
CA LYS A 374 -49.14 -10.41 132.09
C LYS A 374 -47.73 -10.14 131.56
N GLY A 375 -46.70 -10.67 132.22
CA GLY A 375 -45.31 -10.64 131.75
C GLY A 375 -45.14 -11.32 130.39
N ILE A 376 -45.68 -12.54 130.22
CA ILE A 376 -45.64 -13.28 128.95
C ILE A 376 -46.41 -12.52 127.85
N MET A 377 -47.58 -11.96 128.16
CA MET A 377 -48.36 -11.17 127.19
C MET A 377 -47.63 -9.89 126.77
N LEU A 378 -46.95 -9.22 127.72
CA LEU A 378 -46.14 -8.04 127.44
C LEU A 378 -44.90 -8.38 126.60
N GLU A 379 -44.22 -9.48 126.90
CA GLU A 379 -43.07 -9.95 126.11
C GLU A 379 -43.51 -10.35 124.69
N THR A 380 -44.62 -11.07 124.55
CA THR A 380 -45.19 -11.45 123.25
C THR A 380 -45.56 -10.20 122.43
N LYS A 381 -46.16 -9.18 123.08
CA LYS A 381 -46.45 -7.89 122.45
C LYS A 381 -45.17 -7.19 121.98
N HIS A 382 -44.11 -7.21 122.78
CA HIS A 382 -42.83 -6.61 122.41
C HIS A 382 -42.22 -7.31 121.18
N GLN A 383 -42.18 -8.65 121.17
CA GLN A 383 -41.71 -9.43 120.03
C GLN A 383 -42.53 -9.18 118.77
N LEU A 384 -43.86 -9.09 118.88
CA LEU A 384 -44.74 -8.76 117.75
C LEU A 384 -44.49 -7.35 117.21
N LYS A 385 -44.27 -6.35 118.10
CA LYS A 385 -43.88 -5.00 117.67
C LYS A 385 -42.55 -4.97 116.94
N LEU A 386 -41.55 -5.73 117.42
CA LEU A 386 -40.26 -5.82 116.74
C LEU A 386 -40.37 -6.49 115.37
N ARG A 387 -41.17 -7.57 115.27
CA ARG A 387 -41.47 -8.21 113.97
C ARG A 387 -42.20 -7.26 113.03
N LYS A 388 -43.17 -6.48 113.51
CA LYS A 388 -43.87 -5.47 112.72
C LYS A 388 -42.90 -4.44 112.14
N ALA A 389 -41.98 -3.91 112.96
CA ALA A 389 -40.98 -2.95 112.49
C ALA A 389 -40.09 -3.53 111.37
N LYS A 390 -39.65 -4.80 111.51
CA LYS A 390 -38.89 -5.48 110.45
C LYS A 390 -39.71 -5.67 109.17
N HIS A 391 -40.98 -6.05 109.28
CA HIS A 391 -41.86 -6.21 108.10
C HIS A 391 -42.14 -4.86 107.42
N GLN A 392 -42.34 -3.78 108.19
CA GLN A 392 -42.48 -2.44 107.64
C GLN A 392 -41.24 -1.99 106.86
N GLN A 393 -40.05 -2.28 107.38
CA GLN A 393 -38.79 -2.02 106.65
C GLN A 393 -38.73 -2.84 105.34
N LEU A 394 -39.08 -4.13 105.39
CA LEU A 394 -39.07 -5.00 104.21
C LEU A 394 -40.04 -4.53 103.12
N VAL A 395 -41.24 -4.08 103.51
CA VAL A 395 -42.23 -3.49 102.59
C VAL A 395 -41.67 -2.23 101.93
N TYR A 396 -41.06 -1.34 102.71
CA TYR A 396 -40.45 -0.11 102.19
C TYR A 396 -39.31 -0.38 101.18
N GLU A 397 -38.42 -1.32 101.50
CA GLU A 397 -37.34 -1.74 100.61
C GLU A 397 -37.91 -2.37 99.32
N THR A 398 -38.96 -3.17 99.44
CA THR A 398 -39.63 -3.80 98.30
C THR A 398 -40.31 -2.77 97.39
N GLU A 399 -41.05 -1.81 97.93
CA GLU A 399 -41.68 -0.72 97.17
C GLU A 399 -40.64 0.14 96.45
N THR A 400 -39.51 0.41 97.11
CA THR A 400 -38.38 1.11 96.50
C THR A 400 -37.82 0.33 95.31
N LEU A 401 -37.66 -0.98 95.46
CA LEU A 401 -37.15 -1.84 94.39
C LEU A 401 -38.12 -1.91 93.21
N VAL A 402 -39.43 -2.09 93.45
CA VAL A 402 -40.47 -2.07 92.41
C VAL A 402 -40.41 -0.75 91.62
N THR A 403 -40.33 0.38 92.31
CA THR A 403 -40.27 1.70 91.67
C THR A 403 -39.03 1.86 90.79
N LYS A 404 -37.87 1.39 91.26
CA LYS A 404 -36.63 1.37 90.47
C LYS A 404 -36.75 0.50 89.23
N THR A 405 -37.33 -0.70 89.36
CA THR A 405 -37.56 -1.62 88.24
C THR A 405 -38.49 -1.01 87.19
N GLN A 406 -39.59 -0.36 87.61
CA GLN A 406 -40.50 0.35 86.70
C GLN A 406 -39.81 1.47 85.93
N THR A 407 -38.93 2.22 86.59
CA THR A 407 -38.15 3.30 85.96
C THR A 407 -37.23 2.73 84.87
N VAL A 408 -36.57 1.60 85.14
CA VAL A 408 -35.71 0.92 84.15
C VAL A 408 -36.53 0.43 82.96
N ILE A 409 -37.68 -0.20 83.20
CA ILE A 409 -38.56 -0.69 82.12
C ILE A 409 -39.07 0.48 81.26
N GLN A 410 -39.47 1.58 81.87
CA GLN A 410 -39.91 2.78 81.13
C GLN A 410 -38.77 3.39 80.30
N GLY A 411 -37.56 3.53 80.87
CA GLY A 411 -36.39 4.01 80.14
C GLY A 411 -36.08 3.16 78.91
N ILE A 412 -36.15 1.83 79.04
CA ILE A 412 -35.94 0.92 77.91
C ILE A 412 -37.05 1.07 76.85
N LYS A 413 -38.31 1.26 77.26
CA LYS A 413 -39.44 1.49 76.33
C LYS A 413 -39.33 2.81 75.58
N VAL A 414 -38.92 3.89 76.25
CA VAL A 414 -38.70 5.21 75.61
C VAL A 414 -37.56 5.13 74.60
N GLY A 415 -36.43 4.54 74.97
CA GLY A 415 -35.31 4.34 74.05
C GLY A 415 -35.68 3.50 72.82
N LYS A 416 -36.59 2.52 72.97
CA LYS A 416 -37.14 1.75 71.83
C LYS A 416 -38.01 2.61 70.89
N LYS A 417 -38.69 3.62 71.40
CA LYS A 417 -39.55 4.53 70.61
C LYS A 417 -38.71 5.57 69.86
N GLU A 418 -37.70 6.15 70.52
CA GLU A 418 -36.76 7.09 69.87
C GLU A 418 -35.97 6.42 68.74
N THR A 419 -35.45 5.21 68.99
CA THR A 419 -34.75 4.43 67.94
C THR A 419 -35.66 4.03 66.77
N LYS A 420 -36.98 3.92 66.99
CA LYS A 420 -37.95 3.66 65.91
C LYS A 420 -38.23 4.93 65.10
N ASN A 421 -38.47 6.06 65.76
CA ASN A 421 -38.74 7.34 65.10
C ASN A 421 -37.54 7.81 64.26
N ASN A 422 -36.31 7.76 64.80
CA ASN A 422 -35.10 8.14 64.05
C ASN A 422 -34.89 7.27 62.80
N LYS A 423 -35.39 6.02 62.79
CA LYS A 423 -35.30 5.12 61.63
C LYS A 423 -36.35 5.42 60.57
N GLU A 424 -37.52 5.95 60.93
CA GLU A 424 -38.53 6.41 59.98
C GLU A 424 -38.09 7.72 59.30
N GLU A 425 -37.53 8.67 60.07
CA GLU A 425 -37.01 9.96 59.58
C GLU A 425 -35.85 9.77 58.58
N THR A 426 -34.90 8.86 58.86
CA THR A 426 -33.81 8.53 57.91
C THR A 426 -34.24 7.73 56.68
N SER A 427 -35.47 7.19 56.66
CA SER A 427 -36.00 6.48 55.47
C SER A 427 -36.76 7.40 54.52
N GLU A 428 -37.25 8.55 55.00
CA GLU A 428 -37.90 9.57 54.17
C GLU A 428 -36.85 10.43 53.44
N ASP A 429 -35.74 10.81 54.09
CA ASP A 429 -34.64 11.57 53.47
C ASP A 429 -33.93 10.83 52.30
N VAL A 430 -33.97 9.49 52.29
CA VAL A 430 -33.33 8.68 51.23
C VAL A 430 -34.24 8.53 50.00
N LYS A 431 -35.55 8.80 50.11
CA LYS A 431 -36.47 8.72 48.96
C LYS A 431 -36.52 9.99 48.11
N GLU A 432 -36.11 11.15 48.64
CA GLU A 432 -36.05 12.41 47.88
C GLU A 432 -34.78 12.57 47.01
N THR A 433 -33.80 11.65 47.11
CA THR A 433 -32.52 11.76 46.39
C THR A 433 -32.38 10.85 45.15
N GLU A 434 -33.42 10.09 44.78
CA GLU A 434 -33.44 9.25 43.57
C GLU A 434 -34.56 9.67 42.58
N GLU A 435 -34.49 10.89 42.04
CA GLU A 435 -35.11 11.23 40.75
C GLU A 435 -34.01 11.63 39.75
N PRO A 436 -33.82 10.90 38.63
CA PRO A 436 -32.76 11.20 37.68
C PRO A 436 -33.18 12.28 36.66
N CYS A 437 -32.32 13.29 36.47
CA CYS A 437 -32.33 14.16 35.29
C CYS A 437 -31.85 13.44 34.03
#